data_AF-A0A182Q4Q7-F1
#
_entry.id   AF-A0A182Q4Q7-F1
#
_cell.length_a   1.000
_cell.length_b   1.000
_cell.length_c   1.000
_cell.angle_alpha   90.00
_cell.angle_beta   90.00
_cell.angle_gamma   90.00
#
_symmetry.space_group_name_H-M   'P 1'
#
loop_
_entity.id
_entity.type
_entity.pdbx_description
1 polymer ?
#
loop_
_entity_poly.entity_id
_entity_poly.type
_entity_poly.pdbx_seq_one_letter_code
_entity_poly.pdbx_strand_id
1 'polypeptide(L)'
;MADAWDSVVGMLMMNENKWLPARYTNEVDVIRRLSNVPQLCDKLKRWLHTLQNVCPVDENKSHKLRKEGNEMYQNRHTNDVGSKILHAYNKAIFAAPRGSKALAQGHANRALLLMWLGRYREAFDDCQLALSDAYPKQDRLKVLFRQADCAVKLDDGDALCAAIKGLEAEANSQPLSTAAHLKLLELRTRHEVASNPAKDLRDGSKEVTDTMLPELKEQYNPAVGRHVVTAVPIAEDGIIARESAFSFVPVYDSDNRTTLPSYDCQQCARVNVIPFPCPTCARACYCSTSCRVAHATVHRYECFGYQRRLWRDVGIAHLGIRCLLDGFETIRAEIANANDALSCYNNFLASSFEASDDEKRLQYGLVLRLVTNFDKMERSDVLQYSLVELDVPYAQGAAVDTQE
;
A
#
# COMPACT_ATOMS: atom_id res chain seq x y z
N MET A 1 18.34 -13.95 -19.33
CA MET A 1 19.16 -14.00 -18.12
C MET A 1 18.26 -14.58 -17.05
N ALA A 2 18.58 -15.74 -16.47
CA ALA A 2 17.86 -16.17 -15.28
C ALA A 2 17.97 -15.04 -14.23
N ASP A 3 16.88 -14.72 -13.53
CA ASP A 3 16.93 -13.64 -12.56
C ASP A 3 17.97 -14.00 -11.48
N ALA A 4 18.69 -13.00 -10.96
CA ALA A 4 19.73 -13.25 -9.97
C ALA A 4 19.18 -13.98 -8.72
N TRP A 5 17.87 -13.84 -8.46
CA TRP A 5 17.12 -14.61 -7.47
C TRP A 5 17.04 -16.10 -7.84
N ASP A 6 16.68 -16.46 -9.07
CA ASP A 6 16.64 -17.84 -9.55
C ASP A 6 18.02 -18.51 -9.48
N SER A 7 19.10 -17.74 -9.58
CA SER A 7 20.45 -18.27 -9.36
C SER A 7 20.75 -18.58 -7.89
N VAL A 8 20.28 -17.74 -6.96
CA VAL A 8 20.40 -17.96 -5.51
C VAL A 8 19.55 -19.17 -5.10
N VAL A 9 18.29 -19.20 -5.53
CA VAL A 9 17.37 -20.32 -5.30
C VAL A 9 17.88 -21.58 -6.00
N GLY A 10 18.33 -21.48 -7.25
CA GLY A 10 18.86 -22.60 -8.02
C GLY A 10 20.10 -23.24 -7.38
N MET A 11 21.00 -22.43 -6.78
CA MET A 11 22.07 -22.99 -5.95
C MET A 11 21.47 -23.82 -4.81
N LEU A 12 20.51 -23.29 -4.05
CA LEU A 12 19.87 -23.99 -2.93
C LEU A 12 19.09 -25.24 -3.33
N MET A 13 18.63 -25.31 -4.57
CA MET A 13 18.05 -26.54 -5.08
C MET A 13 19.14 -27.57 -5.41
N MET A 14 20.27 -27.15 -5.98
CA MET A 14 21.33 -28.06 -6.47
C MET A 14 22.04 -28.87 -5.39
N ASN A 15 22.11 -28.40 -4.14
CA ASN A 15 22.59 -29.21 -3.03
C ASN A 15 21.59 -29.30 -1.86
N GLU A 16 20.27 -29.28 -2.13
CA GLU A 16 19.22 -29.28 -1.09
C GLU A 16 19.47 -30.32 0.02
N ASN A 17 19.99 -31.49 -0.35
CA ASN A 17 20.33 -32.61 0.55
C ASN A 17 21.50 -32.30 1.51
N LYS A 18 22.32 -31.30 1.19
CA LYS A 18 23.40 -30.80 2.06
C LYS A 18 22.88 -29.86 3.14
N TRP A 19 21.82 -29.10 2.85
CA TRP A 19 21.34 -28.03 3.73
C TRP A 19 20.07 -28.39 4.50
N LEU A 20 19.22 -29.23 3.92
CA LEU A 20 17.98 -29.70 4.54
C LEU A 20 18.11 -31.14 5.06
N PRO A 21 17.59 -31.43 6.26
CA PRO A 21 17.46 -32.80 6.73
C PRO A 21 16.51 -33.61 5.83
N ALA A 22 16.70 -34.94 5.78
CA ALA A 22 15.86 -35.86 5.01
C ALA A 22 14.38 -35.83 5.41
N ARG A 23 14.09 -35.44 6.66
CA ARG A 23 12.75 -35.15 7.17
C ARG A 23 12.76 -33.76 7.76
N TYR A 24 11.72 -32.99 7.46
CA TYR A 24 11.53 -31.69 8.08
C TYR A 24 11.25 -31.87 9.58
N THR A 25 11.89 -31.04 10.39
CA THR A 25 11.75 -31.01 11.85
C THR A 25 10.69 -29.99 12.23
N ASN A 26 10.93 -28.73 11.88
CA ASN A 26 10.00 -27.60 11.92
C ASN A 26 10.62 -26.41 11.18
N GLU A 27 9.82 -25.38 10.91
CA GLU A 27 10.18 -24.15 10.22
C GLU A 27 11.43 -23.50 10.86
N VAL A 28 11.41 -23.35 12.19
CA VAL A 28 12.45 -22.67 12.97
C VAL A 28 13.81 -23.37 12.87
N ASP A 29 13.84 -24.69 12.91
CA ASP A 29 15.08 -25.47 12.75
C ASP A 29 15.65 -25.32 11.33
N VAL A 30 14.80 -25.29 10.30
CA VAL A 30 15.26 -25.05 8.92
C VAL A 30 15.87 -23.66 8.79
N ILE A 31 15.18 -22.63 9.26
CA ILE A 31 15.68 -21.24 9.25
C ILE A 31 17.02 -21.14 9.98
N ARG A 32 17.11 -21.72 11.20
CA ARG A 32 18.34 -21.73 12.01
C ARG A 32 19.49 -22.47 11.32
N ARG A 33 19.23 -23.56 10.61
CA ARG A 33 20.28 -24.29 9.86
C ARG A 33 20.79 -23.45 8.72
N LEU A 34 19.89 -22.87 7.93
CA LEU A 34 20.23 -22.04 6.79
C LEU A 34 20.98 -20.76 7.21
N SER A 35 20.60 -20.14 8.33
CA SER A 35 21.29 -18.96 8.89
C SER A 35 22.72 -19.26 9.35
N ASN A 36 23.02 -20.52 9.66
CA ASN A 36 24.36 -21.00 10.02
C ASN A 36 25.19 -21.47 8.82
N VAL A 37 24.79 -21.14 7.58
CA VAL A 37 25.57 -21.41 6.36
C VAL A 37 26.15 -20.09 5.83
N PRO A 38 27.39 -19.69 6.21
CA PRO A 38 27.95 -18.38 5.86
C PRO A 38 27.94 -18.08 4.35
N GLN A 39 28.31 -19.08 3.53
CA GLN A 39 28.34 -18.94 2.07
C GLN A 39 26.97 -18.59 1.46
N LEU A 40 25.89 -19.08 2.08
CA LEU A 40 24.53 -18.79 1.65
C LEU A 40 24.16 -17.35 2.03
N CYS A 41 24.36 -16.98 3.29
CA CYS A 41 24.12 -15.61 3.77
C CYS A 41 24.91 -14.57 2.96
N ASP A 42 26.18 -14.85 2.64
CA ASP A 42 27.02 -13.96 1.82
C ASP A 42 26.52 -13.84 0.38
N LYS A 43 25.93 -14.90 -0.18
CA LYS A 43 25.32 -14.84 -1.51
C LYS A 43 24.01 -14.05 -1.48
N LEU A 44 23.17 -14.26 -0.47
CA LEU A 44 21.92 -13.52 -0.28
C LEU A 44 22.21 -12.02 -0.14
N LYS A 45 23.15 -11.64 0.74
CA LYS A 45 23.58 -10.24 0.92
C LYS A 45 24.11 -9.64 -0.39
N ARG A 46 24.96 -10.37 -1.12
CA ARG A 46 25.44 -9.91 -2.44
C ARG A 46 24.29 -9.71 -3.42
N TRP A 47 23.34 -10.64 -3.48
CA TRP A 47 22.16 -10.49 -4.34
C TRP A 47 21.35 -9.25 -3.97
N LEU A 48 21.07 -9.02 -2.69
CA LEU A 48 20.38 -7.80 -2.22
C LEU A 48 21.10 -6.52 -2.67
N HIS A 49 22.44 -6.51 -2.63
CA HIS A 49 23.24 -5.40 -3.13
C HIS A 49 23.21 -5.23 -4.66
N THR A 50 22.89 -6.28 -5.43
CA THR A 50 22.74 -6.20 -6.90
C THR A 50 21.39 -5.67 -7.35
N LEU A 51 20.39 -5.58 -6.45
CA LEU A 51 19.05 -5.13 -6.80
C LEU A 51 19.05 -3.70 -7.33
N GLN A 52 18.54 -3.52 -8.54
CA GLN A 52 18.52 -2.22 -9.20
C GLN A 52 17.46 -1.31 -8.57
N ASN A 53 17.82 -0.05 -8.36
CA ASN A 53 16.82 0.98 -8.03
C ASN A 53 16.02 1.30 -9.29
N VAL A 54 14.70 1.15 -9.21
CA VAL A 54 13.80 1.36 -10.36
C VAL A 54 13.02 2.66 -10.31
N CYS A 55 13.37 3.54 -9.36
CA CYS A 55 12.85 4.90 -9.33
C CYS A 55 13.30 5.68 -10.56
N PRO A 56 12.43 6.52 -11.14
CA PRO A 56 12.82 7.44 -12.20
C PRO A 56 13.89 8.42 -11.72
N VAL A 57 14.89 8.65 -12.56
CA VAL A 57 16.01 9.59 -12.29
C VAL A 57 15.97 10.85 -13.14
N ASP A 58 15.23 10.84 -14.25
CA ASP A 58 15.08 11.98 -15.16
C ASP A 58 13.62 12.28 -15.52
N GLU A 59 13.36 13.49 -16.01
CA GLU A 59 12.02 13.97 -16.36
C GLU A 59 11.60 13.67 -17.82
N ASN A 60 12.50 13.18 -18.68
CA ASN A 60 12.27 13.12 -20.13
C ASN A 60 11.11 12.19 -20.51
N LYS A 61 11.08 11.01 -19.89
CA LYS A 61 10.01 10.02 -20.11
C LYS A 61 8.66 10.57 -19.65
N SER A 62 8.61 11.19 -18.47
CA SER A 62 7.41 11.85 -17.96
C SER A 62 6.95 12.96 -18.90
N HIS A 63 7.87 13.81 -19.37
CA HIS A 63 7.55 14.90 -20.29
C HIS A 63 6.92 14.40 -21.60
N LYS A 64 7.49 13.37 -22.23
CA LYS A 64 6.93 12.77 -23.45
C LYS A 64 5.50 12.26 -23.25
N LEU A 65 5.28 11.50 -22.17
CA LEU A 65 3.97 10.95 -21.83
C LEU A 65 2.93 12.03 -21.51
N ARG A 66 3.33 13.12 -20.84
CA ARG A 66 2.44 14.28 -20.61
C ARG A 66 2.11 14.99 -21.90
N LYS A 67 3.07 15.12 -22.82
CA LYS A 67 2.85 15.74 -24.12
C LYS A 67 1.81 14.95 -24.93
N GLU A 68 1.98 13.63 -25.01
CA GLU A 68 1.00 12.72 -25.65
C GLU A 68 -0.39 12.86 -25.01
N GLY A 69 -0.46 12.86 -23.68
CA GLY A 69 -1.71 13.08 -22.95
C GLY A 69 -2.35 14.43 -23.25
N ASN A 70 -1.56 15.50 -23.31
CA ASN A 70 -2.05 16.86 -23.61
C ASN A 70 -2.57 17.00 -25.04
N GLU A 71 -1.89 16.42 -26.02
CA GLU A 71 -2.31 16.41 -27.42
C GLU A 71 -3.66 15.68 -27.56
N MET A 72 -3.82 14.51 -26.90
CA MET A 72 -5.10 13.80 -26.85
C MET A 72 -6.18 14.61 -26.11
N TYR A 73 -5.83 15.27 -25.01
CA TYR A 73 -6.76 16.08 -24.23
C TYR A 73 -7.27 17.27 -25.04
N GLN A 74 -6.41 17.97 -25.78
CA GLN A 74 -6.81 19.13 -26.61
C GLN A 74 -7.79 18.74 -27.73
N ASN A 75 -7.63 17.54 -28.30
CA ASN A 75 -8.46 17.03 -29.39
C ASN A 75 -9.59 16.09 -28.91
N ARG A 76 -9.93 16.12 -27.62
CA ARG A 76 -10.96 15.22 -27.07
C ARG A 76 -12.37 15.68 -27.50
N HIS A 77 -13.16 14.74 -28.00
CA HIS A 77 -14.56 14.98 -28.39
C HIS A 77 -15.56 14.14 -27.57
N THR A 78 -15.14 12.99 -27.04
CA THR A 78 -15.99 12.06 -26.26
C THR A 78 -15.28 11.57 -25.01
N ASN A 79 -16.06 11.15 -24.00
CA ASN A 79 -15.55 10.60 -22.74
C ASN A 79 -14.71 9.34 -22.91
N ASP A 80 -14.91 8.56 -23.97
CA ASP A 80 -14.21 7.29 -24.23
C ASP A 80 -12.70 7.48 -24.41
N VAL A 81 -12.28 8.64 -24.94
CA VAL A 81 -10.86 9.00 -25.08
C VAL A 81 -10.21 9.25 -23.72
N GLY A 82 -11.02 9.53 -22.68
CA GLY A 82 -10.58 9.81 -21.32
C GLY A 82 -9.72 8.70 -20.72
N SER A 83 -10.01 7.42 -21.00
CA SER A 83 -9.22 6.29 -20.51
C SER A 83 -7.77 6.32 -21.02
N LYS A 84 -7.57 6.66 -22.31
CA LYS A 84 -6.24 6.75 -22.95
C LYS A 84 -5.45 7.93 -22.41
N ILE A 85 -6.11 9.07 -22.22
CA ILE A 85 -5.49 10.27 -21.63
C ILE A 85 -5.09 9.98 -20.17
N LEU A 86 -5.99 9.36 -19.40
CA LEU A 86 -5.73 8.99 -18.01
C LEU A 86 -4.52 8.04 -17.92
N HIS A 87 -4.45 7.04 -18.81
CA HIS A 87 -3.31 6.13 -18.87
C HIS A 87 -2.00 6.85 -19.17
N ALA A 88 -2.00 7.80 -20.11
CA ALA A 88 -0.82 8.60 -20.43
C ALA A 88 -0.36 9.43 -19.20
N TYR A 89 -1.29 10.08 -18.50
CA TYR A 89 -0.96 10.85 -17.30
C TYR A 89 -0.53 9.97 -16.12
N ASN A 90 -1.15 8.81 -15.91
CA ASN A 90 -0.70 7.85 -14.92
C ASN A 90 0.75 7.43 -15.21
N LYS A 91 1.05 7.02 -16.45
CA LYS A 91 2.42 6.66 -16.86
C LYS A 91 3.41 7.80 -16.62
N ALA A 92 3.00 9.05 -16.90
CA ALA A 92 3.85 10.20 -16.68
C ALA A 92 4.19 10.43 -15.20
N ILE A 93 3.22 10.22 -14.29
CA ILE A 93 3.43 10.32 -12.84
C ILE A 93 4.41 9.24 -12.37
N PHE A 94 4.24 8.00 -12.82
CA PHE A 94 5.19 6.91 -12.50
C PHE A 94 6.58 7.10 -13.10
N ALA A 95 6.70 7.88 -14.17
CA ALA A 95 7.96 8.16 -14.84
C ALA A 95 8.64 9.45 -14.35
N ALA A 96 8.09 10.15 -13.36
CA ALA A 96 8.63 11.39 -12.85
C ALA A 96 9.46 11.16 -11.56
N PRO A 97 10.64 11.78 -11.43
CA PRO A 97 11.42 11.70 -10.19
C PRO A 97 10.67 12.35 -9.01
N ARG A 98 10.97 11.89 -7.80
CA ARG A 98 10.41 12.46 -6.56
C ARG A 98 10.68 13.96 -6.46
N GLY A 99 9.67 14.74 -6.09
CA GLY A 99 9.80 16.20 -5.88
C GLY A 99 10.14 16.98 -7.16
N SER A 100 10.07 16.34 -8.33
CA SER A 100 10.37 16.96 -9.61
C SER A 100 9.24 17.88 -10.09
N LYS A 101 9.59 18.80 -10.98
CA LYS A 101 8.58 19.64 -11.65
C LYS A 101 7.68 18.76 -12.52
N ALA A 102 8.22 17.73 -13.16
CA ALA A 102 7.45 16.79 -13.97
C ALA A 102 6.37 16.05 -13.16
N LEU A 103 6.66 15.65 -11.91
CA LEU A 103 5.70 14.97 -11.04
C LEU A 103 4.52 15.90 -10.72
N ALA A 104 4.82 17.12 -10.28
CA ALA A 104 3.82 18.15 -9.98
C ALA A 104 2.94 18.46 -11.22
N GLN A 105 3.56 18.58 -12.40
CA GLN A 105 2.85 18.79 -13.65
C GLN A 105 2.00 17.58 -14.07
N GLY A 106 2.46 16.36 -13.80
CA GLY A 106 1.69 15.14 -14.03
C GLY A 106 0.38 15.13 -13.25
N HIS A 107 0.45 15.41 -11.95
CA HIS A 107 -0.73 15.54 -11.09
C HIS A 107 -1.66 16.66 -11.55
N ALA A 108 -1.14 17.86 -11.86
CA ALA A 108 -1.99 18.97 -12.32
C ALA A 108 -2.70 18.68 -13.64
N ASN A 109 -2.05 18.00 -14.59
CA ASN A 109 -2.65 17.61 -15.86
C ASN A 109 -3.72 16.53 -15.66
N ARG A 110 -3.44 15.54 -14.80
CA ARG A 110 -4.40 14.50 -14.46
C ARG A 110 -5.62 15.05 -13.74
N ALA A 111 -5.45 15.99 -12.80
CA ALA A 111 -6.56 16.69 -12.15
C ALA A 111 -7.53 17.33 -13.15
N LEU A 112 -7.00 18.00 -14.18
CA LEU A 112 -7.82 18.64 -15.22
C LEU A 112 -8.65 17.62 -16.02
N LEU A 113 -8.08 16.45 -16.31
CA LEU A 113 -8.84 15.35 -16.93
C LEU A 113 -9.90 14.79 -15.99
N LEU A 114 -9.54 14.57 -14.73
CA LEU A 114 -10.45 14.00 -13.72
C LEU A 114 -11.65 14.92 -13.47
N MET A 115 -11.45 16.24 -13.44
CA MET A 115 -12.55 17.21 -13.41
C MET A 115 -13.50 17.05 -14.60
N TRP A 116 -12.96 16.88 -15.81
CA TRP A 116 -13.78 16.66 -17.00
C TRP A 116 -14.54 15.32 -16.96
N LEU A 117 -13.97 14.30 -16.30
CA LEU A 117 -14.63 13.01 -16.03
C LEU A 117 -15.57 13.05 -14.81
N GLY A 118 -15.75 14.19 -14.14
CA GLY A 118 -16.58 14.30 -12.94
C GLY A 118 -15.99 13.66 -11.67
N ARG A 119 -14.71 13.28 -11.69
CA ARG A 119 -13.96 12.66 -10.59
C ARG A 119 -13.33 13.73 -9.69
N TYR A 120 -14.18 14.55 -9.08
CA TYR A 120 -13.76 15.75 -8.36
C TYR A 120 -12.95 15.46 -7.10
N ARG A 121 -13.21 14.35 -6.39
CA ARG A 121 -12.43 13.97 -5.20
C ARG A 121 -10.99 13.65 -5.56
N GLU A 122 -10.77 12.81 -6.58
CA GLU A 122 -9.43 12.46 -7.04
C GLU A 122 -8.72 13.64 -7.71
N ALA A 123 -9.46 14.50 -8.42
CA ALA A 123 -8.92 15.72 -8.98
C ALA A 123 -8.44 16.70 -7.90
N PHE A 124 -9.17 16.81 -6.79
CA PHE A 124 -8.78 17.62 -5.63
C PHE A 124 -7.48 17.10 -5.01
N ASP A 125 -7.38 15.79 -4.78
CA ASP A 125 -6.16 15.15 -4.26
C ASP A 125 -4.96 15.38 -5.21
N ASP A 126 -5.14 15.27 -6.52
CA ASP A 126 -4.09 15.58 -7.50
C ASP A 126 -3.69 17.07 -7.46
N CYS A 127 -4.63 17.99 -7.24
CA CYS A 127 -4.29 19.41 -7.08
C CYS A 127 -3.45 19.63 -5.82
N GLN A 128 -3.77 18.97 -4.70
CA GLN A 128 -2.97 19.03 -3.48
C GLN A 128 -1.55 18.53 -3.71
N LEU A 129 -1.41 17.37 -4.36
CA LEU A 129 -0.10 16.79 -4.68
C LEU A 129 0.73 17.72 -5.57
N ALA A 130 0.12 18.25 -6.64
CA ALA A 130 0.76 19.23 -7.50
C ALA A 130 1.26 20.44 -6.70
N LEU A 131 0.43 21.02 -5.83
CA LEU A 131 0.79 22.21 -5.04
C LEU A 131 1.84 21.96 -3.95
N SER A 132 1.94 20.73 -3.45
CA SER A 132 2.92 20.30 -2.44
C SER A 132 4.31 20.02 -3.01
N ASP A 133 4.40 19.72 -4.31
CA ASP A 133 5.66 19.48 -5.01
C ASP A 133 6.20 20.76 -5.69
N ALA A 134 7.24 20.62 -6.51
CA ALA A 134 7.91 21.70 -7.25
C ALA A 134 7.09 22.28 -8.43
N TYR A 135 5.81 22.59 -8.21
CA TYR A 135 4.98 23.24 -9.24
C TYR A 135 5.42 24.69 -9.49
N PRO A 136 5.55 25.12 -10.76
CA PRO A 136 6.01 26.48 -11.07
C PRO A 136 5.11 27.56 -10.48
N LYS A 137 5.71 28.52 -9.75
CA LYS A 137 4.98 29.60 -9.05
C LYS A 137 3.99 30.35 -9.96
N GLN A 138 4.44 30.69 -11.18
CA GLN A 138 3.63 31.40 -12.18
C GLN A 138 2.36 30.64 -12.62
N ASP A 139 2.29 29.32 -12.43
CA ASP A 139 1.17 28.49 -12.85
C ASP A 139 0.30 28.02 -11.67
N ARG A 140 0.70 28.31 -10.42
CA ARG A 140 0.01 27.83 -9.20
C ARG A 140 -1.45 28.27 -9.13
N LEU A 141 -1.76 29.49 -9.56
CA LEU A 141 -3.12 30.00 -9.63
C LEU A 141 -4.05 29.07 -10.43
N LYS A 142 -3.58 28.49 -11.53
CA LYS A 142 -4.38 27.57 -12.36
C LYS A 142 -4.79 26.32 -11.57
N VAL A 143 -3.89 25.79 -10.75
CA VAL A 143 -4.14 24.59 -9.95
C VAL A 143 -5.02 24.92 -8.75
N LEU A 144 -4.79 26.06 -8.09
CA LEU A 144 -5.63 26.52 -6.98
C LEU A 144 -7.08 26.77 -7.40
N PHE A 145 -7.32 27.36 -8.58
CA PHE A 145 -8.69 27.51 -9.10
C PHE A 145 -9.35 26.15 -9.39
N ARG A 146 -8.61 25.18 -9.94
CA ARG A 146 -9.11 23.81 -10.12
C ARG A 146 -9.47 23.16 -8.79
N GLN A 147 -8.63 23.35 -7.78
CA GLN A 147 -8.85 22.83 -6.44
C GLN A 147 -10.11 23.43 -5.82
N ALA A 148 -10.31 24.75 -5.93
CA ALA A 148 -11.52 25.42 -5.46
C ALA A 148 -12.78 24.93 -6.21
N ASP A 149 -12.71 24.77 -7.54
CA ASP A 149 -13.81 24.22 -8.34
C ASP A 149 -14.17 22.80 -7.89
N CYS A 150 -13.18 21.96 -7.58
CA CYS A 150 -13.42 20.62 -7.05
C CYS A 150 -14.08 20.67 -5.67
N ALA A 151 -13.63 21.54 -4.77
CA ALA A 151 -14.23 21.71 -3.45
C ALA A 151 -15.71 22.13 -3.54
N VAL A 152 -16.03 23.07 -4.44
CA VAL A 152 -17.42 23.47 -4.73
C VAL A 152 -18.26 22.27 -5.20
N LYS A 153 -17.71 21.43 -6.09
CA LYS A 153 -18.43 20.25 -6.62
C LYS A 153 -18.61 19.14 -5.59
N LEU A 154 -17.77 19.10 -4.56
CA LEU A 154 -17.83 18.15 -3.45
C LEU A 154 -18.69 18.67 -2.28
N ASP A 155 -19.16 19.92 -2.34
CA ASP A 155 -19.83 20.61 -1.23
C ASP A 155 -18.98 20.63 0.06
N ASP A 156 -17.65 20.73 -0.11
CA ASP A 156 -16.69 20.72 0.99
C ASP A 156 -16.25 22.16 1.31
N GLY A 157 -16.94 22.77 2.28
CA GLY A 157 -16.72 24.15 2.69
C GLY A 157 -15.32 24.41 3.25
N ASP A 158 -14.77 23.47 4.02
CA ASP A 158 -13.43 23.58 4.59
C ASP A 158 -12.35 23.54 3.51
N ALA A 159 -12.49 22.62 2.56
CA ALA A 159 -11.62 22.53 1.39
C ALA A 159 -11.69 23.79 0.52
N LEU A 160 -12.89 24.36 0.33
CA LEU A 160 -13.09 25.59 -0.41
C LEU A 160 -12.43 26.78 0.30
N CYS A 161 -12.60 26.89 1.61
CA CYS A 161 -11.95 27.91 2.45
C CYS A 161 -10.43 27.86 2.29
N ALA A 162 -9.84 26.67 2.38
CA ALA A 162 -8.41 26.48 2.22
C ALA A 162 -7.91 26.87 0.83
N ALA A 163 -8.66 26.52 -0.23
CA ALA A 163 -8.31 26.89 -1.60
C ALA A 163 -8.39 28.41 -1.84
N ILE A 164 -9.41 29.10 -1.28
CA ILE A 164 -9.54 30.57 -1.34
C ILE A 164 -8.34 31.24 -0.68
N LYS A 165 -7.96 30.82 0.54
CA LYS A 165 -6.78 31.35 1.23
C LYS A 165 -5.51 31.19 0.40
N GLY A 166 -5.34 30.04 -0.27
CA GLY A 166 -4.23 29.80 -1.19
C GLY A 166 -4.23 30.75 -2.39
N LEU A 167 -5.41 30.98 -3.00
CA LEU A 167 -5.57 31.94 -4.12
C LEU A 167 -5.21 33.37 -3.69
N GLU A 168 -5.62 33.78 -2.50
CA GLU A 168 -5.33 35.11 -1.95
C GLU A 168 -3.84 35.32 -1.69
N ALA A 169 -3.17 34.32 -1.12
CA ALA A 169 -1.73 34.35 -0.88
C ALA A 169 -0.94 34.51 -2.20
N GLU A 170 -1.34 33.79 -3.25
CA GLU A 170 -0.73 33.91 -4.57
C GLU A 170 -1.07 35.25 -5.24
N ALA A 171 -2.30 35.76 -5.11
CA ALA A 171 -2.72 37.04 -5.66
C ALA A 171 -1.91 38.24 -5.12
N ASN A 172 -1.41 38.13 -3.88
CA ASN A 172 -0.52 39.13 -3.30
C ASN A 172 0.89 39.11 -3.93
N SER A 173 1.27 37.98 -4.53
CA SER A 173 2.61 37.75 -5.09
C SER A 173 2.67 37.93 -6.62
N GLN A 174 1.53 37.79 -7.30
CA GLN A 174 1.42 37.92 -8.76
C GLN A 174 0.08 38.58 -9.14
N PRO A 175 0.07 39.53 -10.10
CA PRO A 175 -1.15 40.21 -10.50
C PRO A 175 -2.14 39.23 -11.12
N LEU A 176 -3.38 39.27 -10.64
CA LEU A 176 -4.49 38.49 -11.20
C LEU A 176 -4.99 39.14 -12.50
N SER A 177 -5.39 38.31 -13.46
CA SER A 177 -6.22 38.78 -14.56
C SER A 177 -7.62 39.15 -14.07
N THR A 178 -8.32 40.02 -14.80
CA THR A 178 -9.71 40.41 -14.47
C THR A 178 -10.62 39.20 -14.30
N ALA A 179 -10.51 38.21 -15.19
CA ALA A 179 -11.30 36.98 -15.11
C ALA A 179 -10.99 36.15 -13.85
N ALA A 180 -9.71 36.06 -13.47
CA ALA A 180 -9.30 35.36 -12.25
C ALA A 180 -9.80 36.09 -10.99
N HIS A 181 -9.76 37.42 -10.99
CA HIS A 181 -10.27 38.23 -9.88
C HIS A 181 -11.78 38.05 -9.69
N LEU A 182 -12.56 38.11 -10.78
CA LEU A 182 -14.01 37.87 -10.73
C LEU A 182 -14.35 36.47 -10.22
N LYS A 183 -13.61 35.44 -10.67
CA LYS A 183 -13.80 34.07 -10.20
C LYS A 183 -13.50 33.90 -8.71
N LEU A 184 -12.44 34.53 -8.21
CA LEU A 184 -12.13 34.52 -6.78
C LEU A 184 -13.26 35.15 -5.94
N LEU A 185 -13.85 36.25 -6.43
CA LEU A 185 -14.99 36.88 -5.78
C LEU A 185 -16.22 35.96 -5.74
N GLU A 186 -16.55 35.29 -6.85
CA GLU A 186 -17.65 34.31 -6.90
C GLU A 186 -17.46 33.18 -5.87
N LEU A 187 -16.24 32.65 -5.77
CA LEU A 187 -15.90 31.59 -4.80
C LEU A 187 -16.08 32.06 -3.36
N ARG A 188 -15.67 33.30 -3.04
CA ARG A 188 -15.88 33.90 -1.71
C ARG A 188 -17.36 34.04 -1.39
N THR A 189 -18.16 34.62 -2.29
CA THR A 189 -19.60 34.76 -2.08
C THR A 189 -20.26 33.40 -1.84
N ARG A 190 -19.88 32.37 -2.61
CA ARG A 190 -20.41 31.02 -2.43
C ARG A 190 -20.04 30.44 -1.06
N HIS A 191 -18.80 30.60 -0.62
CA HIS A 191 -18.35 30.15 0.70
C HIS A 191 -19.08 30.88 1.84
N GLU A 192 -19.29 32.19 1.73
CA GLU A 192 -20.02 33.00 2.71
C GLU A 192 -21.49 32.57 2.84
N VAL A 193 -22.17 32.33 1.71
CA VAL A 193 -23.56 31.83 1.70
C VAL A 193 -23.65 30.44 2.34
N ALA A 194 -22.71 29.55 2.04
CA ALA A 194 -22.66 28.21 2.64
C ALA A 194 -22.32 28.22 4.13
N SER A 195 -21.53 29.20 4.59
CA SER A 195 -21.13 29.35 6.00
C SER A 195 -22.23 29.94 6.91
N ASN A 196 -23.35 30.41 6.34
CA ASN A 196 -24.52 30.90 7.07
C ASN A 196 -25.64 29.84 7.02
N PRO A 197 -25.77 28.94 8.01
CA PRO A 197 -26.68 27.82 7.90
C PRO A 197 -28.12 28.25 8.23
N ALA A 198 -29.01 28.21 7.24
CA ALA A 198 -30.33 27.65 7.50
C ALA A 198 -30.10 26.15 7.71
N LYS A 199 -30.22 25.67 8.95
CA LYS A 199 -30.01 24.26 9.31
C LYS A 199 -30.93 23.38 8.47
N ASP A 200 -30.37 22.68 7.51
CA ASP A 200 -31.03 21.56 6.87
C ASP A 200 -30.40 20.28 7.43
N LEU A 201 -31.18 19.60 8.27
CA LEU A 201 -30.86 18.31 8.87
C LEU A 201 -30.88 17.27 7.76
N ARG A 202 -29.72 16.91 7.21
CA ARG A 202 -29.62 15.75 6.32
C ARG A 202 -29.42 14.48 7.14
N ASP A 203 -30.58 13.87 7.33
CA ASP A 203 -30.97 12.46 7.26
C ASP A 203 -29.86 11.40 7.26
N GLY A 204 -30.12 10.39 8.09
CA GLY A 204 -29.19 9.38 8.51
C GLY A 204 -28.66 8.55 7.34
N SER A 205 -27.35 8.31 7.36
CA SER A 205 -26.82 7.08 6.81
C SER A 205 -27.64 5.93 7.39
N LYS A 206 -28.43 5.26 6.54
CA LYS A 206 -28.98 3.96 6.88
C LYS A 206 -27.78 3.09 7.23
N GLU A 207 -27.59 2.86 8.52
CA GLU A 207 -26.83 1.71 8.97
C GLU A 207 -27.40 0.52 8.22
N VAL A 208 -26.55 -0.11 7.42
CA VAL A 208 -26.85 -1.42 6.87
C VAL A 208 -27.11 -2.28 8.09
N THR A 209 -28.37 -2.62 8.33
CA THR A 209 -28.76 -3.54 9.39
C THR A 209 -27.89 -4.76 9.24
N ASP A 210 -27.04 -5.00 10.24
CA ASP A 210 -26.17 -6.16 10.29
C ASP A 210 -27.08 -7.39 10.20
N THR A 211 -27.09 -8.04 9.04
CA THR A 211 -27.84 -9.28 8.85
C THR A 211 -27.31 -10.23 9.91
N MET A 212 -28.14 -10.71 10.84
CA MET A 212 -27.67 -11.55 11.93
C MET A 212 -26.92 -12.76 11.34
N LEU A 213 -25.59 -12.73 11.48
CA LEU A 213 -24.73 -13.82 11.03
C LEU A 213 -24.97 -15.04 11.91
N PRO A 214 -24.93 -16.26 11.35
CA PRO A 214 -25.09 -17.46 12.14
C PRO A 214 -23.94 -17.59 13.15
N GLU A 215 -24.25 -18.08 14.34
CA GLU A 215 -23.21 -18.40 15.33
C GLU A 215 -22.36 -19.58 14.83
N LEU A 216 -21.07 -19.32 14.65
CA LEU A 216 -20.08 -20.29 14.18
C LEU A 216 -19.29 -20.86 15.38
N LYS A 217 -19.18 -22.18 15.46
CA LYS A 217 -18.41 -22.87 16.51
C LYS A 217 -17.28 -23.69 15.89
N GLU A 218 -16.05 -23.40 16.29
CA GLU A 218 -14.88 -24.22 15.96
C GLU A 218 -14.98 -25.57 16.68
N GLN A 219 -14.78 -26.66 15.93
CA GLN A 219 -14.73 -28.03 16.42
C GLN A 219 -13.53 -28.76 15.83
N TYR A 220 -13.14 -29.88 16.45
CA TYR A 220 -12.04 -30.72 15.99
C TYR A 220 -12.47 -32.17 15.92
N ASN A 221 -12.11 -32.86 14.83
CA ASN A 221 -12.06 -34.32 14.83
C ASN A 221 -10.82 -34.82 14.04
N PRO A 222 -10.32 -36.04 14.31
CA PRO A 222 -9.11 -36.54 13.66
C PRO A 222 -9.21 -36.74 12.14
N ALA A 223 -10.41 -36.92 11.59
CA ALA A 223 -10.60 -37.25 10.18
C ALA A 223 -10.46 -36.02 9.26
N VAL A 224 -10.93 -34.84 9.71
CA VAL A 224 -10.91 -33.60 8.92
C VAL A 224 -10.16 -32.45 9.60
N GLY A 225 -9.70 -32.63 10.84
CA GLY A 225 -9.05 -31.60 11.62
C GLY A 225 -10.02 -30.57 12.19
N ARG A 226 -9.57 -29.31 12.28
CA ARG A 226 -10.41 -28.18 12.71
C ARG A 226 -11.43 -27.85 11.63
N HIS A 227 -12.68 -27.68 12.04
CA HIS A 227 -13.79 -27.33 11.18
C HIS A 227 -14.76 -26.42 11.94
N VAL A 228 -15.67 -25.79 11.21
CA VAL A 228 -16.67 -24.88 11.80
C VAL A 228 -18.05 -25.47 11.57
N VAL A 229 -18.88 -25.45 12.61
CA VAL A 229 -20.29 -25.87 12.55
C VAL A 229 -21.19 -24.75 13.01
N THR A 230 -22.45 -24.77 12.55
CA THR A 230 -23.50 -23.88 13.06
C THR A 230 -24.47 -24.66 13.95
N ALA A 231 -24.99 -24.02 14.99
CA ALA A 231 -26.03 -24.63 15.84
C ALA A 231 -27.43 -24.54 15.21
N VAL A 232 -27.61 -23.65 14.23
CA VAL A 232 -28.89 -23.32 13.61
C VAL A 232 -28.78 -23.50 12.09
N PRO A 233 -29.84 -23.98 11.41
CA PRO A 233 -29.88 -24.02 9.95
C PRO A 233 -29.63 -22.65 9.33
N ILE A 234 -28.81 -22.61 8.29
CA ILE A 234 -28.60 -21.42 7.47
C ILE A 234 -29.65 -21.45 6.35
N ALA A 235 -30.31 -20.32 6.11
CA ALA A 235 -31.27 -20.21 5.01
C ALA A 235 -30.58 -20.41 3.65
N GLU A 236 -31.34 -20.86 2.64
CA GLU A 236 -30.90 -20.81 1.24
C GLU A 236 -30.50 -19.36 0.91
N ASP A 237 -29.28 -19.17 0.39
CA ASP A 237 -28.63 -17.86 0.15
C ASP A 237 -28.26 -17.02 1.40
N GLY A 238 -28.33 -17.60 2.61
CA GLY A 238 -27.89 -16.94 3.84
C GLY A 238 -26.36 -16.72 3.88
N ILE A 239 -25.94 -15.56 4.41
CA ILE A 239 -24.51 -15.27 4.64
C ILE A 239 -24.01 -16.18 5.77
N ILE A 240 -22.99 -17.00 5.49
CA ILE A 240 -22.37 -17.90 6.47
C ILE A 240 -21.39 -17.15 7.38
N ALA A 241 -20.50 -16.37 6.78
CA ALA A 241 -19.45 -15.64 7.48
C ALA A 241 -19.09 -14.37 6.71
N ARG A 242 -18.58 -13.37 7.44
CA ARG A 242 -17.90 -12.20 6.88
C ARG A 242 -16.61 -12.00 7.66
N GLU A 243 -15.50 -12.00 6.96
CA GLU A 243 -14.18 -11.80 7.55
C GLU A 243 -13.44 -10.69 6.78
N SER A 244 -12.75 -9.84 7.52
CA SER A 244 -11.81 -8.88 6.92
C SER A 244 -10.44 -9.54 6.85
N ALA A 245 -9.81 -9.51 5.68
CA ALA A 245 -8.44 -10.00 5.54
C ALA A 245 -7.53 -9.24 6.52
N PHE A 246 -6.82 -9.98 7.37
CA PHE A 246 -5.86 -9.39 8.31
C PHE A 246 -4.76 -8.61 7.57
N SER A 247 -4.27 -9.18 6.48
CA SER A 247 -3.16 -8.68 5.69
C SER A 247 -3.31 -9.16 4.25
N PHE A 248 -2.77 -8.38 3.31
CA PHE A 248 -2.73 -8.73 1.90
C PHE A 248 -1.56 -8.03 1.22
N VAL A 249 -1.13 -8.59 0.09
CA VAL A 249 -0.16 -7.99 -0.82
C VAL A 249 -0.65 -8.17 -2.26
N PRO A 250 -0.34 -7.26 -3.19
CA PRO A 250 -0.67 -7.47 -4.59
C PRO A 250 0.06 -8.69 -5.14
N VAL A 251 -0.62 -9.43 -6.01
CA VAL A 251 0.02 -10.49 -6.79
C VAL A 251 0.92 -9.84 -7.83
N TYR A 252 2.21 -10.18 -7.80
CA TYR A 252 3.17 -9.71 -8.78
C TYR A 252 3.14 -10.62 -10.01
N ASP A 253 2.61 -10.10 -11.12
CA ASP A 253 2.62 -10.83 -12.39
C ASP A 253 4.06 -10.85 -12.96
N SER A 254 4.64 -12.05 -13.03
CA SER A 254 6.00 -12.32 -13.53
C SER A 254 6.12 -12.08 -15.03
N ASP A 255 5.04 -12.24 -15.78
CA ASP A 255 5.01 -12.12 -17.24
C ASP A 255 4.69 -10.71 -17.72
N ASN A 256 4.28 -9.83 -16.78
CA ASN A 256 3.93 -8.46 -17.11
C ASN A 256 5.17 -7.65 -17.47
N ARG A 257 5.41 -7.53 -18.78
CA ARG A 257 6.40 -6.62 -19.37
C ARG A 257 6.07 -5.13 -19.15
N THR A 258 4.97 -4.80 -18.47
CA THR A 258 4.61 -3.42 -18.22
C THR A 258 5.56 -2.80 -17.21
N THR A 259 6.02 -1.58 -17.51
CA THR A 259 6.90 -0.82 -16.60
C THR A 259 6.16 -0.29 -15.37
N LEU A 260 4.85 -0.51 -15.27
CA LEU A 260 3.99 0.02 -14.22
C LEU A 260 3.74 -1.04 -13.15
N PRO A 261 3.72 -0.65 -11.86
CA PRO A 261 3.25 -1.55 -10.82
C PRO A 261 1.73 -1.80 -10.95
N SER A 262 1.23 -2.82 -10.24
CA SER A 262 -0.21 -2.95 -10.01
C SER A 262 -0.76 -1.66 -9.38
N TYR A 263 -1.98 -1.29 -9.76
CA TYR A 263 -2.70 -0.15 -9.19
C TYR A 263 -3.53 -0.54 -7.96
N ASP A 264 -3.45 -1.78 -7.52
CA ASP A 264 -4.11 -2.27 -6.31
C ASP A 264 -3.64 -1.47 -5.10
N CYS A 265 -4.61 -0.98 -4.34
CA CYS A 265 -4.34 -0.18 -3.15
C CYS A 265 -3.69 -1.03 -2.06
N GLN A 266 -2.48 -0.66 -1.61
CA GLN A 266 -1.79 -1.38 -0.53
C GLN A 266 -2.50 -1.28 0.83
N GLN A 267 -3.49 -0.38 0.98
CA GLN A 267 -4.20 -0.18 2.25
C GLN A 267 -5.57 -0.85 2.31
N CYS A 268 -6.27 -0.98 1.19
CA CYS A 268 -7.65 -1.47 1.20
C CYS A 268 -7.97 -2.49 0.09
N ALA A 269 -6.95 -3.00 -0.61
CA ALA A 269 -7.05 -3.96 -1.70
C ALA A 269 -7.94 -3.55 -2.89
N ARG A 270 -8.49 -2.33 -2.89
CA ARG A 270 -9.33 -1.84 -3.99
C ARG A 270 -8.49 -1.75 -5.27
N VAL A 271 -8.94 -2.45 -6.31
CA VAL A 271 -8.44 -2.30 -7.67
C VAL A 271 -8.78 -0.89 -8.16
N ASN A 272 -7.80 -0.18 -8.70
CA ASN A 272 -7.97 1.22 -9.04
C ASN A 272 -7.41 1.55 -10.43
N VAL A 273 -7.96 2.58 -11.06
CA VAL A 273 -7.52 3.11 -12.37
C VAL A 273 -6.89 4.51 -12.26
N ILE A 274 -7.02 5.16 -11.09
CA ILE A 274 -6.43 6.48 -10.77
C ILE A 274 -5.45 6.32 -9.61
N PRO A 275 -4.29 5.69 -9.82
CA PRO A 275 -3.37 5.35 -8.75
C PRO A 275 -2.73 6.61 -8.16
N PHE A 276 -2.58 6.62 -6.84
CA PHE A 276 -1.75 7.57 -6.12
C PHE A 276 -0.50 6.83 -5.66
N PRO A 277 0.63 6.90 -6.40
CA PRO A 277 1.83 6.18 -6.00
C PRO A 277 2.49 6.84 -4.77
N CYS A 278 3.26 6.04 -4.04
CA CYS A 278 4.22 6.56 -3.08
C CYS A 278 5.28 7.39 -3.82
N PRO A 279 5.53 8.65 -3.43
CA PRO A 279 6.51 9.50 -4.12
C PRO A 279 7.96 9.03 -3.90
N THR A 280 8.21 8.21 -2.89
CA THR A 280 9.56 7.72 -2.56
C THR A 280 9.94 6.48 -3.34
N CYS A 281 9.05 5.49 -3.46
CA CYS A 281 9.35 4.27 -4.21
C CYS A 281 8.77 4.24 -5.63
N ALA A 282 7.82 5.12 -5.96
CA ALA A 282 7.09 5.14 -7.23
C ALA A 282 6.46 3.79 -7.62
N ARG A 283 6.18 2.92 -6.64
CA ARG A 283 5.72 1.54 -6.88
C ARG A 283 4.51 1.13 -6.05
N ALA A 284 4.54 1.37 -4.74
CA ALA A 284 3.37 1.15 -3.89
C ALA A 284 2.24 2.11 -4.30
N CYS A 285 1.07 1.56 -4.61
CA CYS A 285 -0.08 2.28 -5.14
C CYS A 285 -1.21 2.37 -4.11
N TYR A 286 -1.95 3.47 -4.18
CA TYR A 286 -3.08 3.73 -3.30
C TYR A 286 -4.28 4.23 -4.11
N CYS A 287 -5.48 4.00 -3.60
CA CYS A 287 -6.70 4.54 -4.20
C CYS A 287 -6.98 6.00 -3.84
N SER A 288 -6.30 6.53 -2.81
CA SER A 288 -6.42 7.91 -2.35
C SER A 288 -5.17 8.33 -1.59
N THR A 289 -5.03 9.64 -1.37
CA THR A 289 -4.00 10.17 -0.46
C THR A 289 -4.22 9.70 0.99
N SER A 290 -5.47 9.55 1.44
CA SER A 290 -5.82 9.03 2.77
C SER A 290 -5.34 7.59 2.97
N CYS A 291 -5.55 6.71 1.99
CA CYS A 291 -5.05 5.32 2.06
C CYS A 291 -3.52 5.28 2.11
N ARG A 292 -2.84 6.18 1.40
CA ARG A 292 -1.38 6.30 1.47
C ARG A 292 -0.89 6.70 2.86
N VAL A 293 -1.59 7.62 3.52
CA VAL A 293 -1.27 8.05 4.89
C VAL A 293 -1.53 6.94 5.89
N ALA A 294 -2.68 6.25 5.79
CA ALA A 294 -3.05 5.14 6.67
C ALA A 294 -2.03 3.99 6.61
N HIS A 295 -1.47 3.71 5.42
CA HIS A 295 -0.48 2.65 5.23
C HIS A 295 0.96 3.06 5.61
N ALA A 296 1.21 4.32 5.95
CA ALA A 296 2.57 4.84 6.11
C ALA A 296 3.36 4.15 7.24
N THR A 297 2.69 3.70 8.30
CA THR A 297 3.28 2.99 9.43
C THR A 297 3.89 1.65 9.05
N VAL A 298 3.32 0.99 8.04
CA VAL A 298 3.77 -0.31 7.53
C VAL A 298 4.69 -0.10 6.32
N HIS A 299 4.26 0.73 5.36
CA HIS A 299 5.00 1.01 4.12
C HIS A 299 6.42 1.55 4.37
N ARG A 300 6.67 2.27 5.46
CA ARG A 300 8.02 2.78 5.79
C ARG A 300 9.08 1.68 5.83
N TYR A 301 8.72 0.46 6.23
CA TYR A 301 9.63 -0.68 6.28
C TYR A 301 9.80 -1.36 4.92
N GLU A 302 8.83 -1.17 4.03
CA GLU A 302 8.82 -1.84 2.73
C GLU A 302 9.26 -0.97 1.57
N CYS A 303 9.25 0.35 1.78
CA CYS A 303 9.45 1.34 0.74
C CYS A 303 10.74 1.06 -0.05
N PHE A 304 11.80 0.70 0.66
CA PHE A 304 13.08 0.34 0.05
C PHE A 304 12.99 -0.94 -0.78
N GLY A 305 12.31 -1.98 -0.27
CA GLY A 305 12.07 -3.20 -1.04
C GLY A 305 11.32 -2.94 -2.35
N TYR A 306 10.34 -2.03 -2.34
CA TYR A 306 9.65 -1.59 -3.56
C TYR A 306 10.58 -0.89 -4.55
N GLN A 307 11.46 0.00 -4.07
CA GLN A 307 12.47 0.67 -4.91
C GLN A 307 13.42 -0.33 -5.59
N ARG A 308 13.69 -1.44 -4.91
CA ARG A 308 14.65 -2.48 -5.32
C ARG A 308 14.00 -3.67 -6.00
N ARG A 309 12.69 -3.61 -6.29
CA ARG A 309 11.94 -4.72 -6.90
C ARG A 309 11.90 -6.01 -6.04
N LEU A 310 12.36 -5.95 -4.80
CA LEU A 310 12.49 -7.08 -3.89
C LEU A 310 11.18 -7.87 -3.75
N TRP A 311 10.06 -7.18 -3.50
CA TRP A 311 8.77 -7.82 -3.27
C TRP A 311 8.26 -8.62 -4.48
N ARG A 312 8.58 -8.17 -5.71
CA ARG A 312 8.30 -8.97 -6.91
C ARG A 312 9.14 -10.24 -6.90
N ASP A 313 10.43 -10.12 -6.58
CA ASP A 313 11.39 -11.22 -6.73
C ASP A 313 11.14 -12.31 -5.66
N VAL A 314 10.78 -11.93 -4.43
CA VAL A 314 10.46 -12.91 -3.36
C VAL A 314 9.01 -13.42 -3.41
N GLY A 315 8.15 -12.83 -4.24
CA GLY A 315 6.79 -13.28 -4.48
C GLY A 315 5.90 -13.30 -3.23
N ILE A 316 5.16 -14.38 -3.04
CA ILE A 316 4.18 -14.53 -1.93
C ILE A 316 4.83 -14.45 -0.55
N ALA A 317 6.14 -14.64 -0.44
CA ALA A 317 6.86 -14.44 0.83
C ALA A 317 6.77 -12.99 1.34
N HIS A 318 6.48 -12.03 0.47
CA HIS A 318 6.14 -10.66 0.88
C HIS A 318 4.95 -10.63 1.85
N LEU A 319 3.96 -11.51 1.67
CA LEU A 319 2.81 -11.58 2.58
C LEU A 319 3.23 -11.92 4.01
N GLY A 320 4.20 -12.81 4.20
CA GLY A 320 4.71 -13.17 5.53
C GLY A 320 5.29 -11.96 6.26
N ILE A 321 6.13 -11.18 5.57
CA ILE A 321 6.68 -9.92 6.10
C ILE A 321 5.57 -8.90 6.37
N ARG A 322 4.62 -8.73 5.44
CA ARG A 322 3.48 -7.83 5.62
C ARG A 322 2.67 -8.19 6.87
N CYS A 323 2.32 -9.47 7.05
CA CYS A 323 1.58 -9.93 8.23
C CYS A 323 2.30 -9.57 9.53
N LEU A 324 3.62 -9.76 9.59
CA LEU A 324 4.43 -9.35 10.74
C LEU A 324 4.34 -7.84 10.97
N LEU A 325 4.49 -7.03 9.91
CA LEU A 325 4.47 -5.57 10.04
C LEU A 325 3.09 -5.02 10.44
N ASP A 326 2.00 -5.61 9.91
CA ASP A 326 0.62 -5.25 10.28
C ASP A 326 0.32 -5.61 11.74
N GLY A 327 0.84 -6.76 12.21
CA GLY A 327 0.70 -7.22 13.59
C GLY A 327 1.70 -6.61 14.57
N PHE A 328 2.76 -5.95 14.10
CA PHE A 328 3.93 -5.62 14.91
C PHE A 328 3.59 -4.81 16.18
N GLU A 329 2.73 -3.80 16.07
CA GLU A 329 2.33 -2.98 17.22
C GLU A 329 1.63 -3.78 18.31
N THR A 330 0.94 -4.87 17.95
CA THR A 330 0.20 -5.71 18.90
C THR A 330 1.10 -6.64 19.70
N ILE A 331 2.25 -7.04 19.12
CA ILE A 331 3.22 -7.95 19.73
C ILE A 331 4.41 -7.22 20.35
N ARG A 332 4.59 -5.92 20.07
CA ARG A 332 5.77 -5.15 20.48
C ARG A 332 6.08 -5.24 21.98
N ALA A 333 5.05 -5.16 22.82
CA ALA A 333 5.20 -5.25 24.27
C ALA A 333 5.60 -6.67 24.73
N GLU A 334 4.99 -7.70 24.13
CA GLU A 334 5.34 -9.10 24.42
C GLU A 334 6.78 -9.42 24.00
N ILE A 335 7.20 -8.94 22.81
CA ILE A 335 8.59 -9.06 22.35
C ILE A 335 9.56 -8.40 23.33
N ALA A 336 9.23 -7.20 23.82
CA ALA A 336 10.10 -6.47 24.74
C ALA A 336 10.22 -7.14 26.12
N ASN A 337 9.19 -7.87 26.55
CA ASN A 337 9.14 -8.54 27.85
C ASN A 337 9.59 -10.01 27.80
N ALA A 338 9.72 -10.59 26.61
CA ALA A 338 10.09 -11.99 26.45
C ALA A 338 11.61 -12.20 26.60
N ASN A 339 11.98 -13.22 27.38
CA ASN A 339 13.38 -13.62 27.55
C ASN A 339 13.94 -14.36 26.31
N ASP A 340 13.05 -14.99 25.54
CA ASP A 340 13.38 -15.73 24.33
C ASP A 340 12.17 -15.79 23.37
N ALA A 341 12.44 -16.10 22.10
CA ALA A 341 11.43 -16.12 21.05
C ALA A 341 10.33 -17.16 21.27
N LEU A 342 10.64 -18.32 21.87
CA LEU A 342 9.67 -19.38 22.10
C LEU A 342 8.69 -18.97 23.21
N SER A 343 9.19 -18.36 24.29
CA SER A 343 8.37 -17.77 25.34
C SER A 343 7.46 -16.67 24.78
N CYS A 344 7.98 -15.78 23.93
CA CYS A 344 7.17 -14.76 23.25
C CYS A 344 6.05 -15.38 22.42
N TYR A 345 6.37 -16.37 21.60
CA TYR A 345 5.41 -17.06 20.74
C TYR A 345 4.29 -17.74 21.55
N ASN A 346 4.66 -18.49 22.59
CA ASN A 346 3.69 -19.22 23.41
C ASN A 346 2.75 -18.28 24.17
N ASN A 347 3.28 -17.18 24.75
CA ASN A 347 2.47 -16.19 25.45
C ASN A 347 1.46 -15.51 24.51
N PHE A 348 1.94 -15.12 23.33
CA PHE A 348 1.08 -14.45 22.37
C PHE A 348 0.03 -15.41 21.79
N LEU A 349 0.41 -16.65 21.48
CA LEU A 349 -0.51 -17.69 21.05
C LEU A 349 -1.56 -17.99 22.13
N ALA A 350 -1.18 -18.10 23.40
CA ALA A 350 -2.12 -18.27 24.53
C ALA A 350 -3.13 -17.11 24.58
N SER A 351 -2.67 -15.86 24.44
CA SER A 351 -3.55 -14.69 24.43
C SER A 351 -4.54 -14.66 23.26
N SER A 352 -4.27 -15.39 22.17
CA SER A 352 -5.19 -15.53 21.03
C SER A 352 -6.35 -16.52 21.26
N PHE A 353 -6.27 -17.31 22.34
CA PHE A 353 -7.34 -18.20 22.79
C PHE A 353 -8.22 -17.56 23.87
N GLU A 354 -7.70 -16.57 24.57
CA GLU A 354 -8.42 -15.82 25.59
C GLU A 354 -9.14 -14.64 24.93
N ALA A 355 -10.48 -14.70 24.85
CA ALA A 355 -11.28 -13.61 24.33
C ALA A 355 -11.01 -12.33 25.17
N SER A 356 -10.32 -11.37 24.58
CA SER A 356 -10.03 -10.07 25.20
C SER A 356 -10.59 -8.93 24.35
N ASP A 357 -10.87 -7.80 24.99
CA ASP A 357 -11.50 -6.61 24.39
C ASP A 357 -10.65 -5.89 23.31
N ASP A 358 -9.41 -6.33 23.05
CA ASP A 358 -8.52 -5.73 22.04
C ASP A 358 -8.57 -6.51 20.72
N GLU A 359 -9.47 -6.10 19.83
CA GLU A 359 -9.72 -6.72 18.52
C GLU A 359 -8.45 -6.82 17.66
N LYS A 360 -7.54 -5.84 17.70
CA LYS A 360 -6.32 -5.86 16.89
C LYS A 360 -5.31 -6.87 17.43
N ARG A 361 -5.17 -6.95 18.76
CA ARG A 361 -4.28 -7.91 19.41
C ARG A 361 -4.67 -9.35 19.09
N LEU A 362 -5.97 -9.64 19.00
CA LEU A 362 -6.48 -10.95 18.62
C LEU A 362 -6.12 -11.31 17.16
N GLN A 363 -6.26 -10.35 16.23
CA GLN A 363 -6.16 -10.65 14.80
C GLN A 363 -4.80 -11.20 14.34
N TYR A 364 -3.68 -10.65 14.83
CA TYR A 364 -2.36 -11.22 14.49
C TYR A 364 -2.14 -12.60 15.14
N GLY A 365 -2.68 -12.81 16.36
CA GLY A 365 -2.68 -14.12 17.01
C GLY A 365 -3.42 -15.19 16.20
N LEU A 366 -4.52 -14.83 15.55
CA LEU A 366 -5.24 -15.73 14.64
C LEU A 366 -4.39 -16.17 13.45
N VAL A 367 -3.52 -15.30 12.92
CA VAL A 367 -2.55 -15.67 11.86
C VAL A 367 -1.61 -16.77 12.34
N LEU A 368 -1.14 -16.70 13.59
CA LEU A 368 -0.26 -17.73 14.16
C LEU A 368 -0.97 -19.05 14.46
N ARG A 369 -2.31 -19.05 14.51
CA ARG A 369 -3.14 -20.25 14.64
C ARG A 369 -3.40 -20.93 13.30
N LEU A 370 -2.91 -20.43 12.17
CA LEU A 370 -3.07 -21.09 10.87
C LEU A 370 -2.38 -22.45 10.84
N VAL A 371 -2.99 -23.43 10.18
CA VAL A 371 -2.35 -24.74 9.98
C VAL A 371 -1.19 -24.54 9.00
N THR A 372 0.05 -24.79 9.45
CA THR A 372 1.22 -24.55 8.61
C THR A 372 1.35 -25.56 7.47
N ASN A 373 0.83 -26.78 7.65
CA ASN A 373 1.00 -27.91 6.71
C ASN A 373 2.46 -28.10 6.26
N PHE A 374 3.42 -27.70 7.10
CA PHE A 374 4.84 -27.67 6.77
C PHE A 374 5.40 -29.05 6.42
N ASP A 375 4.86 -30.08 7.08
CA ASP A 375 5.15 -31.49 6.81
C ASP A 375 4.74 -31.95 5.39
N LYS A 376 3.83 -31.21 4.74
CA LYS A 376 3.30 -31.50 3.39
C LYS A 376 3.91 -30.60 2.31
N MET A 377 4.78 -29.65 2.66
CA MET A 377 5.38 -28.73 1.70
C MET A 377 6.50 -29.40 0.90
N GLU A 378 6.60 -29.03 -0.37
CA GLU A 378 7.73 -29.38 -1.23
C GLU A 378 9.03 -28.77 -0.70
N ARG A 379 10.16 -29.47 -0.90
CA ARG A 379 11.48 -29.05 -0.37
C ARG A 379 11.93 -27.70 -0.92
N SER A 380 11.62 -27.48 -2.19
CA SER A 380 11.90 -26.23 -2.87
C SER A 380 11.20 -25.05 -2.20
N ASP A 381 9.94 -25.24 -1.81
CA ASP A 381 9.11 -24.20 -1.22
C ASP A 381 9.58 -23.89 0.21
N VAL A 382 9.88 -24.93 0.99
CA VAL A 382 10.46 -24.79 2.34
C VAL A 382 11.74 -23.96 2.30
N LEU A 383 12.65 -24.26 1.37
CA LEU A 383 13.88 -23.50 1.18
C LEU A 383 13.58 -22.06 0.76
N GLN A 384 12.74 -21.85 -0.25
CA GLN A 384 12.43 -20.52 -0.78
C GLN A 384 11.83 -19.60 0.28
N TYR A 385 10.87 -20.08 1.08
CA TYR A 385 10.25 -19.26 2.12
C TYR A 385 11.17 -19.02 3.31
N SER A 386 11.99 -20.01 3.68
CA SER A 386 12.97 -19.85 4.77
C SER A 386 14.04 -18.80 4.45
N LEU A 387 14.35 -18.55 3.17
CA LEU A 387 15.34 -17.54 2.77
C LEU A 387 14.94 -16.11 3.11
N VAL A 388 13.64 -15.83 3.13
CA VAL A 388 13.12 -14.49 3.41
C VAL A 388 13.39 -14.08 4.86
N GLU A 389 13.65 -15.06 5.74
CA GLU A 389 13.98 -14.83 7.14
C GLU A 389 15.49 -14.74 7.44
N LEU A 390 16.36 -15.02 6.46
CA LEU A 390 17.82 -15.10 6.67
C LEU A 390 18.55 -13.75 6.74
N ASP A 391 17.83 -12.63 6.65
CA ASP A 391 18.42 -11.28 6.63
C ASP A 391 18.35 -10.56 7.99
N VAL A 392 17.92 -11.25 9.05
CA VAL A 392 18.09 -10.73 10.42
C VAL A 392 19.45 -11.21 10.91
N PRO A 393 20.44 -10.31 11.13
CA PRO A 393 21.67 -10.73 11.79
C PRO A 393 21.29 -11.28 13.16
N TYR A 394 21.44 -12.60 13.33
CA TYR A 394 21.47 -13.20 14.64
C TYR A 394 22.71 -12.63 15.32
N ALA A 395 22.53 -11.57 16.10
CA ALA A 395 23.56 -11.05 16.97
C ALA A 395 23.85 -12.16 17.99
N GLN A 396 24.82 -13.02 17.67
CA GLN A 396 25.46 -13.86 18.66
C GLN A 396 26.08 -12.91 19.68
N GLY A 397 25.46 -12.83 20.86
CA GLY A 397 25.96 -12.23 22.09
C GLY A 397 27.01 -11.15 21.92
N ALA A 398 26.59 -9.93 21.61
CA ALA A 398 27.38 -8.78 22.05
C ALA A 398 27.22 -8.73 23.57
N ALA A 399 28.24 -9.18 24.30
CA ALA A 399 28.40 -8.81 25.69
C ALA A 399 28.28 -7.28 25.76
N VAL A 400 27.28 -6.81 26.49
CA VAL A 400 27.18 -5.40 26.86
C VAL A 400 28.34 -5.18 27.83
N ASP A 401 29.48 -4.75 27.31
CA ASP A 401 30.49 -4.09 28.11
C ASP A 401 29.88 -2.75 28.55
N THR A 402 29.25 -2.78 29.71
CA THR A 402 29.05 -1.59 30.53
C THR A 402 30.43 -1.12 30.99
N GLN A 403 30.96 -0.07 30.36
CA GLN A 403 31.96 0.79 30.99
C GLN A 403 31.81 2.23 30.46
N GLU A 404 31.34 3.06 31.40
CA GLU A 404 31.35 4.53 31.53
C GLU A 404 30.83 5.44 30.40
#